data_AF-A0A2I0TJ46-F1
#
_entry.id   AF-A0A2I0TJ46-F1
#
_cell.length_a   1.000
_cell.length_b   1.000
_cell.length_c   1.000
_cell.angle_alpha   90.00
_cell.angle_beta   90.00
_cell.angle_gamma   90.00
#
_symmetry.space_group_name_H-M   'P 1'
#
loop_
_entity.id
_entity.type
_entity.pdbx_description
1 polymer ?
#
loop_
_entity_poly.entity_id
_entity_poly.type
_entity_poly.pdbx_seq_one_letter_code
_entity_poly.pdbx_strand_id
1 'polypeptide(L)'
;MRRKALTMQVNDWLWSWYWRQSFGFYDHGTQFADQHLLGRDGIHLTKQGKSIFASKMADLESILGPVLFNIFINDLEDGVECTLLKFADDPKLGGVADMSEGCAAIQRDLDRLEKWADRDLMHFNKEKCKVLHLRKTNPVHQYMLEATQLENVLAEKALGVLVDTKLNMNQQCALATNKVNGIVGKRDMGILKRVQ
;
A
#
# COMPACT_ATOMS: atom_id res chain seq x y z
N MET A 1 -38.69 -4.22 -6.74
CA MET A 1 -38.30 -4.10 -5.32
C MET A 1 -36.89 -4.64 -5.01
N ARG A 2 -36.49 -5.84 -5.47
CA ARG A 2 -35.17 -6.44 -5.13
C ARG A 2 -33.93 -5.62 -5.53
N ARG A 3 -33.88 -5.02 -6.73
CA ARG A 3 -32.72 -4.21 -7.18
C ARG A 3 -32.42 -3.03 -6.25
N LYS A 4 -33.45 -2.29 -5.84
CA LYS A 4 -33.30 -1.12 -4.96
C LYS A 4 -32.75 -1.49 -3.58
N ALA A 5 -33.11 -2.68 -3.08
CA ALA A 5 -32.60 -3.20 -1.81
C ALA A 5 -31.11 -3.57 -1.87
N LEU A 6 -30.67 -4.23 -2.95
CA LEU A 6 -29.24 -4.55 -3.17
C LEU A 6 -28.38 -3.29 -3.33
N THR A 7 -28.87 -2.30 -4.09
CA THR A 7 -28.20 -0.98 -4.20
C THR A 7 -28.01 -0.31 -2.85
N MET A 8 -29.03 -0.35 -1.97
CA MET A 8 -28.91 0.21 -0.63
C MET A 8 -27.88 -0.55 0.20
N GLN A 9 -27.91 -1.89 0.20
CA GLN A 9 -26.94 -2.72 0.92
C GLN A 9 -25.48 -2.45 0.52
N VAL A 10 -25.24 -2.28 -0.79
CA VAL A 10 -23.91 -1.96 -1.32
C VAL A 10 -23.42 -0.61 -0.80
N ASN A 11 -24.26 0.43 -0.87
CA ASN A 11 -23.87 1.74 -0.38
C ASN A 11 -23.71 1.75 1.15
N ASP A 12 -24.54 1.02 1.89
CA ASP A 12 -24.41 0.87 3.35
C ASP A 12 -23.09 0.17 3.74
N TRP A 13 -22.71 -0.86 2.98
CA TRP A 13 -21.41 -1.52 3.14
C TRP A 13 -20.26 -0.54 2.90
N LEU A 14 -20.32 0.25 1.82
CA LEU A 14 -19.30 1.24 1.48
C LEU A 14 -19.16 2.29 2.59
N TRP A 15 -20.29 2.79 3.09
CA TRP A 15 -20.35 3.72 4.22
C TRP A 15 -19.74 3.13 5.49
N SER A 16 -20.07 1.87 5.80
CA SER A 16 -19.52 1.15 6.96
C SER A 16 -18.01 0.93 6.84
N TRP A 17 -17.53 0.56 5.65
CA TRP A 17 -16.10 0.39 5.39
C TRP A 17 -15.34 1.71 5.59
N TYR A 18 -15.90 2.81 5.07
CA TYR A 18 -15.32 4.15 5.20
C TYR A 18 -15.11 4.56 6.66
N TRP A 19 -16.14 4.37 7.49
CA TRP A 19 -16.08 4.63 8.93
C TRP A 19 -15.07 3.73 9.65
N ARG A 20 -15.01 2.44 9.31
CA ARG A 20 -14.04 1.50 9.90
C ARG A 20 -12.60 1.90 9.61
N GLN A 21 -12.34 2.40 8.40
CA GLN A 21 -11.00 2.79 7.96
C GLN A 21 -10.62 4.23 8.33
N SER A 22 -11.49 4.95 9.06
CA SER A 22 -11.24 6.31 9.55
C SER A 22 -10.89 7.34 8.46
N PHE A 23 -11.32 7.11 7.21
CA PHE A 23 -11.28 8.16 6.19
C PHE A 23 -12.34 9.21 6.58
N GLY A 24 -11.97 10.49 6.67
CA GLY A 24 -12.88 11.57 7.10
C GLY A 24 -13.84 11.99 5.99
N PHE A 25 -15.13 12.13 6.32
CA PHE A 25 -16.29 12.34 5.42
C PHE A 25 -16.04 13.22 4.17
N TYR A 26 -16.17 12.61 2.99
CA TYR A 26 -16.52 13.32 1.74
C TYR A 26 -17.68 12.58 1.05
N ASP A 27 -18.90 13.11 1.19
CA ASP A 27 -20.04 12.64 0.40
C ASP A 27 -19.91 13.20 -1.03
N HIS A 28 -19.65 12.31 -1.98
CA HIS A 28 -19.58 12.65 -3.40
C HIS A 28 -20.86 12.23 -4.15
N GLY A 29 -21.93 11.83 -3.45
CA GLY A 29 -23.22 11.44 -4.04
C GLY A 29 -23.15 10.24 -4.99
N THR A 30 -21.99 9.56 -5.08
CA THR A 30 -21.76 8.49 -6.05
C THR A 30 -22.41 7.21 -5.56
N GLN A 31 -23.50 6.81 -6.23
CA GLN A 31 -24.21 5.57 -5.90
C GLN A 31 -23.64 4.40 -6.71
N PHE A 32 -23.47 3.25 -6.05
CA PHE A 32 -23.15 1.98 -6.70
C PHE A 32 -24.42 1.14 -6.80
N ALA A 33 -24.99 1.06 -8.01
CA ALA A 33 -26.28 0.42 -8.24
C ALA A 33 -26.20 -1.01 -8.80
N ASP A 34 -25.00 -1.55 -8.99
CA ASP A 34 -24.84 -2.90 -9.55
C ASP A 34 -25.12 -3.99 -8.52
N GLN A 35 -26.00 -4.92 -8.89
CA GLN A 35 -26.45 -6.03 -8.04
C GLN A 35 -25.39 -7.13 -7.83
N HIS A 36 -24.31 -7.11 -8.62
CA HIS A 36 -23.19 -8.04 -8.54
C HIS A 36 -21.94 -7.34 -8.02
N LEU A 37 -22.07 -6.20 -7.34
CA LEU A 37 -20.90 -5.50 -6.84
C LEU A 37 -20.15 -6.32 -5.79
N LEU A 38 -20.86 -6.88 -4.81
CA LEU A 38 -20.29 -7.66 -3.71
C LEU A 38 -20.47 -9.16 -3.92
N GLY A 39 -19.50 -9.92 -3.43
CA GLY A 39 -19.53 -11.37 -3.32
C GLY A 39 -20.59 -11.86 -2.35
N ARG A 40 -20.72 -13.18 -2.23
CA ARG A 40 -21.69 -13.80 -1.32
C ARG A 40 -21.41 -13.49 0.15
N ASP A 41 -20.16 -13.20 0.48
CA ASP A 41 -19.74 -12.77 1.82
C ASP A 41 -20.20 -11.35 2.17
N GLY A 42 -20.60 -10.55 1.17
CA GLY A 42 -20.94 -9.14 1.35
C GLY A 42 -19.73 -8.28 1.77
N ILE A 43 -18.52 -8.80 1.64
CA ILE A 43 -17.28 -8.12 2.06
C ILE A 43 -16.42 -7.79 0.86
N HIS A 44 -16.25 -8.73 -0.06
CA HIS A 44 -15.35 -8.56 -1.20
C HIS A 44 -16.10 -8.18 -2.47
N LEU A 45 -15.42 -7.45 -3.36
CA LEU A 45 -15.96 -7.20 -4.70
C LEU A 45 -15.98 -8.50 -5.50
N THR A 46 -17.03 -8.71 -6.30
CA THR A 46 -16.97 -9.74 -7.35
C THR A 46 -16.04 -9.31 -8.48
N LYS A 47 -15.73 -10.21 -9.41
CA LYS A 47 -15.05 -9.86 -10.67
C LYS A 47 -15.75 -8.73 -11.43
N GLN A 48 -17.08 -8.72 -11.46
CA GLN A 48 -17.86 -7.63 -12.07
C GLN A 48 -17.77 -6.35 -11.24
N GLY A 49 -17.84 -6.46 -9.91
CA GLY A 49 -17.65 -5.33 -8.99
C GLY A 49 -16.29 -4.67 -9.17
N LYS A 50 -15.21 -5.45 -9.27
CA LYS A 50 -13.85 -4.98 -9.57
C LYS A 50 -13.79 -4.27 -10.92
N SER A 51 -14.42 -4.80 -11.96
CA SER A 51 -14.49 -4.14 -13.27
C SER A 51 -15.18 -2.77 -13.22
N ILE A 52 -16.28 -2.65 -12.46
CA ILE A 52 -17.01 -1.39 -12.28
C ILE A 52 -16.18 -0.37 -11.49
N PHE A 53 -15.45 -0.83 -10.48
CA PHE A 53 -14.53 0.00 -9.72
C PHE A 53 -13.36 0.46 -10.58
N ALA A 54 -12.77 -0.42 -11.38
CA ALA A 54 -11.68 -0.08 -12.29
C ALA A 54 -12.11 0.96 -13.33
N SER A 55 -13.29 0.81 -13.95
CA SER A 55 -13.80 1.79 -14.90
C SER A 55 -14.05 3.15 -14.24
N LYS A 56 -14.66 3.15 -13.04
CA LYS A 56 -14.88 4.39 -12.29
C LYS A 56 -13.57 5.04 -11.84
N MET A 57 -12.56 4.26 -11.44
CA MET A 57 -11.25 4.78 -11.07
C MET A 57 -10.55 5.46 -12.25
N ALA A 58 -10.69 4.93 -13.47
CA ALA A 58 -10.14 5.54 -14.68
C ALA A 58 -10.75 6.91 -14.98
N ASP A 59 -12.02 7.11 -14.64
CA ASP A 59 -12.75 8.37 -14.87
C ASP A 59 -12.61 9.38 -13.71
N LEU A 60 -11.99 8.98 -12.59
CA LEU A 60 -11.95 9.76 -11.35
C LEU A 60 -10.55 10.32 -11.09
N GLU A 61 -10.29 11.56 -11.52
CA GLU A 61 -9.26 12.44 -10.94
C GLU A 61 -9.71 13.00 -9.58
N SER A 62 -10.20 12.13 -8.70
CA SER A 62 -10.92 12.48 -7.47
C SER A 62 -10.15 12.09 -6.22
N ILE A 63 -10.41 12.80 -5.12
CA ILE A 63 -10.00 12.46 -3.74
C ILE A 63 -10.40 11.01 -3.38
N LEU A 64 -11.40 10.44 -4.04
CA LEU A 64 -11.83 9.06 -3.86
C LEU A 64 -10.94 7.99 -4.50
N GLY A 65 -10.05 8.34 -5.45
CA GLY A 65 -9.20 7.37 -6.15
C GLY A 65 -8.48 6.40 -5.19
N PRO A 66 -7.74 6.90 -4.19
CA PRO A 66 -7.08 6.05 -3.19
C PRO A 66 -8.05 5.20 -2.35
N VAL A 67 -9.23 5.73 -2.03
CA VAL A 67 -10.26 5.02 -1.23
C VAL A 67 -10.83 3.85 -2.02
N LEU A 68 -11.21 4.10 -3.29
CA LEU A 68 -11.73 3.07 -4.20
C LEU A 68 -10.66 2.03 -4.52
N PHE A 69 -9.39 2.43 -4.61
CA PHE A 69 -8.27 1.52 -4.78
C PHE A 69 -8.12 0.60 -3.56
N ASN A 70 -8.17 1.13 -2.34
CA ASN A 70 -8.11 0.30 -1.12
C ASN A 70 -9.25 -0.71 -1.02
N ILE A 71 -10.46 -0.34 -1.48
CA ILE A 71 -11.59 -1.26 -1.59
C ILE A 71 -11.32 -2.34 -2.66
N PHE A 72 -10.77 -1.95 -3.80
CA PHE A 72 -10.43 -2.87 -4.89
C PHE A 72 -9.44 -3.95 -4.44
N ILE A 73 -8.44 -3.58 -3.63
CA ILE A 73 -7.43 -4.48 -3.07
C ILE A 73 -7.82 -5.09 -1.71
N ASN A 74 -9.08 -4.99 -1.28
CA ASN A 74 -9.46 -5.41 0.07
C ASN A 74 -9.27 -6.92 0.30
N ASP A 75 -9.38 -7.75 -0.75
CA ASP A 75 -9.14 -9.20 -0.71
C ASP A 75 -7.66 -9.58 -0.92
N LEU A 76 -6.73 -8.61 -1.01
CA LEU A 76 -5.30 -8.87 -1.27
C LEU A 76 -4.63 -9.67 -0.14
N GLU A 77 -5.12 -9.56 1.10
CA GLU A 77 -4.57 -10.30 2.25
C GLU A 77 -5.22 -11.67 2.46
N ASP A 78 -6.24 -12.03 1.66
CA ASP A 78 -6.97 -13.27 1.85
C ASP A 78 -6.06 -14.46 1.61
N GLY A 79 -5.79 -15.19 2.70
CA GLY A 79 -4.92 -16.36 2.67
C GLY A 79 -3.43 -16.06 2.73
N VAL A 80 -3.01 -14.82 2.94
CA VAL A 80 -1.62 -14.46 3.27
C VAL A 80 -1.34 -14.81 4.74
N GLU A 81 -0.21 -15.47 5.01
CA GLU A 81 0.19 -15.87 6.38
C GLU A 81 1.04 -14.80 7.08
N CYS A 82 1.85 -14.10 6.30
CA CYS A 82 2.71 -13.00 6.74
C CYS A 82 1.90 -11.72 6.94
N THR A 83 2.52 -10.72 7.58
CA THR A 83 1.91 -9.40 7.74
C THR A 83 1.93 -8.66 6.40
N LEU A 84 0.77 -8.35 5.85
CA LEU A 84 0.63 -7.50 4.68
C LEU A 84 0.13 -6.12 5.09
N LEU A 85 0.89 -5.08 4.78
CA LEU A 85 0.50 -3.69 4.98
C LEU A 85 0.01 -3.10 3.65
N LYS A 86 -1.29 -2.86 3.56
CA LYS A 86 -1.95 -2.28 2.37
C LYS A 86 -1.91 -0.76 2.43
N PHE A 87 -0.83 -0.16 1.94
CA PHE A 87 -0.74 1.29 1.79
C PHE A 87 -0.81 1.67 0.33
N ALA A 88 -1.99 2.10 -0.13
CA ALA A 88 -2.22 2.58 -1.49
C ALA A 88 -1.47 1.72 -2.54
N ASP A 89 -0.69 2.35 -3.40
CA ASP A 89 0.04 1.74 -4.52
C ASP A 89 1.25 0.88 -4.14
N ASP A 90 1.64 0.79 -2.87
CA ASP A 90 2.89 0.13 -2.44
C ASP A 90 2.68 -0.81 -1.22
N PRO A 91 2.05 -1.98 -1.43
CA PRO A 91 1.84 -2.95 -0.37
C PRO A 91 3.17 -3.53 0.12
N LYS A 92 3.32 -3.69 1.45
CA LYS A 92 4.53 -4.26 2.08
C LYS A 92 4.22 -5.60 2.73
N LEU A 93 4.92 -6.65 2.31
CA LEU A 93 4.87 -7.98 2.93
C LEU A 93 6.03 -8.10 3.94
N GLY A 94 5.69 -8.42 5.18
CA GLY A 94 6.65 -8.62 6.26
C GLY A 94 6.40 -9.94 6.99
N GLY A 95 7.45 -10.72 7.20
CA GLY A 95 7.38 -12.00 7.90
C GLY A 95 8.63 -12.25 8.73
N VAL A 96 8.51 -13.17 9.68
CA VAL A 96 9.66 -13.66 10.44
C VAL A 96 10.40 -14.66 9.56
N ALA A 97 11.68 -14.38 9.28
CA ALA A 97 12.52 -15.14 8.35
C ALA A 97 13.81 -15.67 9.01
N ASP A 98 13.76 -15.95 10.31
CA ASP A 98 14.91 -16.49 11.07
C ASP A 98 15.20 -17.97 10.74
N MET A 99 14.20 -18.69 10.25
CA MET A 99 14.28 -20.10 9.86
C MET A 99 13.81 -20.31 8.42
N SER A 100 14.18 -21.46 7.83
CA SER A 100 13.80 -21.84 6.46
C SER A 100 12.28 -21.86 6.26
N GLU A 101 11.51 -22.24 7.27
CA GLU A 101 10.05 -22.24 7.27
C GLU A 101 9.48 -20.82 7.11
N GLY A 102 10.08 -19.83 7.77
CA GLY A 102 9.70 -18.43 7.66
C GLY A 102 9.96 -17.86 6.26
N CYS A 103 11.14 -18.15 5.69
CA CYS A 103 11.44 -17.79 4.30
C CYS A 103 10.47 -18.47 3.32
N ALA A 104 10.16 -19.74 3.53
CA ALA A 104 9.21 -20.47 2.70
C ALA A 104 7.77 -19.92 2.83
N ALA A 105 7.37 -19.44 4.01
CA ALA A 105 6.08 -18.76 4.19
C ALA A 105 6.00 -17.45 3.40
N ILE A 106 7.05 -16.63 3.47
CA ILE A 106 7.13 -15.38 2.69
C ILE A 106 7.07 -15.67 1.19
N GLN A 107 7.79 -16.68 0.69
CA GLN A 107 7.73 -17.05 -0.73
C GLN A 107 6.33 -17.55 -1.14
N ARG A 108 5.70 -18.40 -0.32
CA ARG A 108 4.31 -18.85 -0.58
C ARG A 108 3.32 -17.69 -0.66
N ASP A 109 3.50 -16.68 0.18
CA ASP A 109 2.68 -15.48 0.16
C ASP A 109 2.96 -14.60 -1.06
N LEU A 110 4.22 -14.46 -1.50
CA LEU A 110 4.54 -13.83 -2.78
C LEU A 110 3.86 -14.55 -3.95
N ASP A 111 3.88 -15.88 -3.98
CA ASP A 111 3.23 -16.68 -5.02
C ASP A 111 1.69 -16.52 -5.00
N ARG A 112 1.11 -16.32 -3.81
CA ARG A 112 -0.33 -16.04 -3.66
C ARG A 112 -0.68 -14.64 -4.17
N LEU A 113 0.15 -13.65 -3.85
CA LEU A 113 0.00 -12.27 -4.33
C LEU A 113 0.13 -12.19 -5.85
N GLU A 114 1.05 -12.93 -6.45
CA GLU A 114 1.20 -13.06 -7.91
C GLU A 114 -0.09 -13.60 -8.56
N LYS A 115 -0.63 -14.71 -8.02
CA LYS A 115 -1.90 -15.28 -8.51
C LYS A 115 -3.09 -14.33 -8.33
N TRP A 116 -3.11 -13.56 -7.25
CA TRP A 116 -4.13 -12.54 -7.02
C TRP A 116 -4.03 -11.45 -8.11
N ALA A 117 -2.82 -10.98 -8.40
CA ALA A 117 -2.58 -9.94 -9.41
C ALA A 117 -3.01 -10.41 -10.81
N ASP A 118 -2.65 -11.64 -11.20
CA ASP A 118 -3.07 -12.23 -12.47
C ASP A 118 -4.59 -12.32 -12.61
N ARG A 119 -5.28 -12.76 -11.54
CA ARG A 119 -6.74 -12.88 -11.52
C ARG A 119 -7.42 -11.52 -11.65
N ASP A 120 -6.84 -10.49 -11.02
CA ASP A 120 -7.38 -9.14 -10.97
C ASP A 120 -6.83 -8.21 -12.07
N LEU A 121 -6.08 -8.77 -13.02
CA LEU A 121 -5.47 -8.07 -14.16
C LEU A 121 -4.56 -6.92 -13.74
N MET A 122 -3.84 -7.11 -12.63
CA MET A 122 -2.80 -6.23 -12.13
C MET A 122 -1.44 -6.84 -12.36
N HIS A 123 -0.42 -5.99 -12.38
CA HIS A 123 0.97 -6.42 -12.54
C HIS A 123 1.85 -5.74 -11.51
N PHE A 124 2.75 -6.50 -10.89
CA PHE A 124 3.75 -5.90 -10.02
C PHE A 124 4.82 -5.21 -10.86
N ASN A 125 5.27 -4.04 -10.40
CA ASN A 125 6.48 -3.46 -10.94
C ASN A 125 7.70 -4.15 -10.31
N LYS A 126 8.03 -5.32 -10.84
CA LYS A 126 9.10 -6.18 -10.33
C LYS A 126 10.47 -5.50 -10.21
N GLU A 127 10.78 -4.52 -11.06
CA GLU A 127 12.02 -3.75 -10.98
C GLU A 127 12.07 -2.80 -9.77
N LYS A 128 10.90 -2.41 -9.26
CA LYS A 128 10.77 -1.60 -8.04
C LYS A 128 10.56 -2.44 -6.78
N CYS A 129 10.15 -3.69 -6.92
CA CYS A 129 10.00 -4.62 -5.81
C CYS A 129 11.37 -5.02 -5.25
N LYS A 130 11.56 -4.78 -3.96
CA LYS A 130 12.85 -4.95 -3.27
C LYS A 130 12.66 -5.69 -1.96
N VAL A 131 13.71 -6.36 -1.52
CA VAL A 131 13.75 -7.09 -0.25
C VAL A 131 14.68 -6.35 0.71
N LEU A 132 14.15 -6.01 1.88
CA LEU A 132 14.92 -5.44 2.98
C LEU A 132 15.01 -6.47 4.13
N HIS A 133 16.21 -7.03 4.33
CA HIS A 133 16.46 -7.96 5.44
C HIS A 133 16.72 -7.19 6.73
N LEU A 134 15.74 -7.15 7.61
CA LEU A 134 15.88 -6.52 8.92
C LEU A 134 16.66 -7.43 9.88
N ARG A 135 17.55 -6.82 10.67
CA ARG A 135 18.40 -7.44 11.71
C ARG A 135 19.55 -8.29 11.16
N LYS A 136 20.70 -8.21 11.84
CA LYS A 136 21.94 -8.92 11.46
C LYS A 136 21.84 -10.45 11.45
N THR A 137 20.87 -11.02 12.16
CA THR A 137 20.68 -12.47 12.28
C THR A 137 19.82 -13.05 11.17
N ASN A 138 19.29 -12.21 10.28
CA ASN A 138 18.46 -12.63 9.16
C ASN A 138 19.36 -13.25 8.07
N PRO A 139 19.22 -14.54 7.77
CA PRO A 139 19.93 -15.14 6.65
C PRO A 139 19.41 -14.49 5.35
N VAL A 140 20.30 -13.93 4.55
CA VAL A 140 19.95 -13.30 3.27
C VAL A 140 19.39 -14.37 2.33
N HIS A 141 18.07 -14.50 2.33
CA HIS A 141 17.32 -15.39 1.46
C HIS A 141 16.98 -14.68 0.14
N GLN A 142 16.94 -15.45 -0.95
CA GLN A 142 16.58 -14.93 -2.26
C GLN A 142 15.10 -15.22 -2.51
N TYR A 143 14.34 -14.17 -2.83
CA TYR A 143 12.92 -14.29 -3.13
C TYR A 143 12.67 -14.07 -4.63
N MET A 144 11.65 -14.76 -5.13
CA MET A 144 11.21 -14.70 -6.51
C MET A 144 9.82 -14.08 -6.61
N LEU A 145 9.60 -13.26 -7.63
CA LEU A 145 8.30 -12.73 -8.00
C LEU A 145 8.18 -12.76 -9.53
N GLU A 146 7.16 -13.41 -10.10
CA GLU A 146 6.98 -13.54 -11.55
C GLU A 146 8.26 -14.08 -12.25
N ALA A 147 8.85 -15.13 -11.67
CA ALA A 147 10.14 -15.71 -12.09
C ALA A 147 11.34 -14.73 -12.11
N THR A 148 11.20 -13.54 -11.51
CA THR A 148 12.25 -12.54 -11.39
C THR A 148 12.76 -12.52 -9.96
N GLN A 149 14.08 -12.59 -9.79
CA GLN A 149 14.70 -12.49 -8.49
C GLN A 149 14.62 -11.04 -7.98
N LEU A 150 14.14 -10.85 -6.75
CA LEU A 150 14.04 -9.52 -6.15
C LEU A 150 15.41 -9.03 -5.67
N GLU A 151 15.67 -7.73 -5.84
CA GLU A 151 16.90 -7.08 -5.39
C GLU A 151 16.92 -6.95 -3.86
N ASN A 152 18.04 -7.33 -3.24
CA ASN A 152 18.28 -7.09 -1.83
C ASN A 152 18.85 -5.68 -1.62
N VAL A 153 18.19 -4.88 -0.80
CA VAL A 153 18.62 -3.51 -0.47
C VAL A 153 19.01 -3.36 1.00
N LEU A 154 19.88 -2.38 1.27
CA LEU A 154 20.35 -2.08 2.63
C LEU A 154 19.47 -1.08 3.38
N ALA A 155 18.65 -0.33 2.64
CA ALA A 155 17.66 0.59 3.17
C ALA A 155 16.56 0.83 2.15
N GLU A 156 15.33 1.05 2.63
CA GLU A 156 14.14 1.30 1.81
C GLU A 156 13.31 2.41 2.45
N LYS A 157 12.65 3.23 1.63
CA LYS A 157 11.81 4.33 2.13
C LYS A 157 10.35 3.92 2.09
N ALA A 158 9.72 3.80 3.26
CA ALA A 158 8.31 3.50 3.39
C ALA A 158 7.59 4.65 4.10
N LEU A 159 6.52 5.18 3.49
CA LEU A 159 5.70 6.27 4.06
C LEU A 159 6.49 7.51 4.50
N GLY A 160 7.58 7.82 3.78
CA GLY A 160 8.45 8.96 4.12
C GLY A 160 9.55 8.66 5.14
N VAL A 161 9.57 7.45 5.72
CA VAL A 161 10.57 7.00 6.70
C VAL A 161 11.58 6.10 6.00
N LEU A 162 12.88 6.41 6.15
CA LEU A 162 13.94 5.51 5.74
C LEU A 162 14.10 4.41 6.80
N VAL A 163 13.99 3.16 6.37
CA VAL A 163 14.21 1.97 7.19
C VAL A 163 15.46 1.27 6.66
N ASP A 164 16.48 1.12 7.49
CA ASP A 164 17.69 0.38 7.14
C ASP A 164 17.73 -1.02 7.79
N THR A 165 18.57 -1.90 7.23
CA THR A 165 18.77 -3.29 7.72
C THR A 165 19.12 -3.39 9.21
N LYS A 166 19.67 -2.32 9.80
CA LYS A 166 20.09 -2.25 11.21
C LYS A 166 19.03 -1.61 12.11
N LEU A 167 17.94 -1.10 11.53
CA LEU A 167 16.94 -0.27 12.19
C LEU A 167 17.57 0.95 12.88
N ASN A 168 18.60 1.53 12.26
CA ASN A 168 19.31 2.68 12.84
C ASN A 168 18.60 4.00 12.50
N MET A 169 18.07 4.66 13.53
CA MET A 169 17.38 5.94 13.39
C MET A 169 18.30 7.10 12.99
N ASN A 170 19.62 6.98 13.18
CA ASN A 170 20.57 8.07 12.92
C ASN A 170 20.54 8.52 11.45
N GLN A 171 20.35 7.60 10.50
CA GLN A 171 20.27 7.96 9.08
C GLN A 171 19.02 8.81 8.78
N GLN A 172 17.87 8.43 9.34
CA GLN A 172 16.64 9.20 9.23
C GLN A 172 16.78 10.59 9.89
N CYS A 173 17.42 10.67 11.06
CA CYS A 173 17.71 11.95 11.72
C CYS A 173 18.63 12.85 10.89
N ALA A 174 19.68 12.28 10.27
CA ALA A 174 20.56 13.03 9.37
C ALA A 174 19.81 13.55 8.13
N LEU A 175 18.95 12.73 7.53
CA LEU A 175 18.10 13.13 6.40
C LEU A 175 17.14 14.27 6.78
N ALA A 176 16.48 14.17 7.94
CA ALA A 176 15.62 15.23 8.45
C ALA A 176 16.41 16.53 8.69
N THR A 177 17.60 16.42 9.30
CA THR A 177 18.49 17.56 9.58
C THR A 177 18.94 18.23 8.28
N ASN A 178 19.36 17.46 7.29
CA ASN A 178 19.77 17.98 5.99
C ASN A 178 18.63 18.66 5.24
N LYS A 179 17.41 18.11 5.32
CA LYS A 179 16.22 18.73 4.74
C LYS A 179 15.93 20.09 5.39
N VAL A 180 16.06 20.20 6.72
CA VAL A 180 15.91 21.48 7.44
C VAL A 180 17.03 22.46 7.06
N ASN A 181 18.29 22.00 7.01
CA ASN A 181 19.42 22.84 6.62
C ASN A 181 19.29 23.38 5.18
N GLY A 182 18.76 22.59 4.24
CA GLY A 182 18.47 23.05 2.88
C GLY A 182 17.35 24.11 2.81
N ILE A 183 16.42 24.11 3.76
CA ILE A 183 15.35 25.11 3.88
C ILE A 183 15.85 26.38 4.60
N VAL A 184 16.68 26.21 5.64
CA VAL A 184 17.18 27.31 6.49
C VAL A 184 18.40 28.03 5.87
N GLY A 185 19.17 27.36 5.01
CA GLY A 185 20.44 27.83 4.43
C GLY A 185 20.38 29.01 3.46
N LYS A 186 19.27 29.75 3.38
CA LYS A 186 19.19 31.05 2.70
C LYS A 186 18.63 32.12 3.65
N ARG A 187 19.49 32.63 4.53
CA ARG A 187 19.30 33.94 5.15
C ARG A 187 20.62 34.70 5.05
N ASP A 188 20.70 35.61 4.09
CA ASP A 188 21.81 36.56 4.01
C ASP A 188 21.74 37.48 5.23
N MET A 189 22.75 37.40 6.10
CA MET A 189 22.87 38.32 7.23
C MET A 189 23.64 39.56 6.76
N GLY A 190 22.92 40.64 6.46
CA GLY A 190 23.53 41.94 6.15
C GLY A 190 24.07 42.61 7.41
N ILE A 191 25.39 42.81 7.49
CA ILE A 191 26.02 43.58 8.57
C ILE A 191 26.06 45.06 8.17
N LEU A 192 25.29 45.90 8.86
CA LEU A 192 25.41 47.36 8.79
C LEU A 192 26.40 47.83 9.86
N LYS A 193 27.51 48.44 9.45
CA LYS A 193 28.39 49.21 10.34
C LYS A 193 28.23 50.70 10.03
N ARG A 194 27.99 51.50 11.08
CA ARG A 194 28.02 52.97 11.01
C ARG A 194 29.39 53.44 11.48
N VAL A 195 30.05 54.28 10.70
CA VAL A 195 31.28 54.97 11.08
C VAL A 195 30.89 56.28 11.79
N GLN A 196 31.56 56.60 12.90
CA GLN A 196 31.54 57.92 13.52
C GLN A 196 32.61 58.81 12.88
#